data_AF-A0A0W8DFJ5-F1
#
_entry.id   AF-A0A0W8DFJ5-F1
#
_cell.length_a   1.000
_cell.length_b   1.000
_cell.length_c   1.000
_cell.angle_alpha   90.00
_cell.angle_beta   90.00
_cell.angle_gamma   90.00
#
_symmetry.space_group_name_H-M   'P 1'
#
loop_
_entity.id
_entity.type
_entity.pdbx_description
1 polymer ?
#
loop_
_entity_poly.entity_id
_entity_poly.type
_entity_poly.pdbx_seq_one_letter_code
_entity_poly.pdbx_strand_id
1 'polypeptide(L)'
;MQVKAFRAQLEIAAELERTCVLHCVGYYGKLLEILQEFDKHGRLPPILVLHSYSGPPDMMRSFLRLRDTRVFFSLNAKQLTDPRMKKTVACCKESPLEALLFETDAPDQAPSAEYAEKVFDCGVLDAVDTPLLLQEDSTGVNEPVMVKLALLSATEIRGVGMNELVAAVYQNCKVAFRIDDAKLS
;
A
#
# COMPACT_ATOMS: atom_id res chain seq x y z
N MET A 1 17.52 4.55 18.55
CA MET A 1 16.78 5.77 18.17
C MET A 1 15.43 5.44 17.53
N GLN A 2 15.38 4.67 16.43
CA GLN A 2 14.13 4.36 15.69
C GLN A 2 12.99 3.80 16.56
N VAL A 3 13.23 2.74 17.34
CA VAL A 3 12.20 2.12 18.19
C VAL A 3 11.60 3.11 19.20
N LYS A 4 12.43 3.97 19.82
CA LYS A 4 11.95 4.97 20.79
C LYS A 4 11.04 5.99 20.13
N ALA A 5 11.45 6.53 18.98
CA ALA A 5 10.64 7.48 18.22
C ALA A 5 9.35 6.85 17.70
N PHE A 6 9.43 5.62 17.17
CA PHE A 6 8.30 4.87 16.66
C PHE A 6 7.23 4.65 17.73
N ARG A 7 7.63 4.22 18.95
CA ARG A 7 6.69 4.01 20.06
C ARG A 7 6.03 5.31 20.49
N ALA A 8 6.77 6.41 20.60
CA ALA A 8 6.20 7.71 20.93
C ALA A 8 5.18 8.19 19.87
N GLN A 9 5.48 7.98 18.58
CA GLN A 9 4.55 8.31 17.49
C GLN A 9 3.30 7.42 17.49
N LEU A 10 3.43 6.13 17.82
CA LEU A 10 2.28 5.25 17.99
C LEU A 10 1.37 5.70 19.15
N GLU A 11 1.94 6.12 20.28
CA GLU A 11 1.17 6.64 21.42
C GLU A 11 0.36 7.88 21.00
N ILE A 12 1.00 8.84 20.32
CA ILE A 12 0.32 10.03 19.80
C ILE A 12 -0.80 9.66 18.82
N ALA A 13 -0.54 8.72 17.89
CA ALA A 13 -1.55 8.30 16.93
C ALA A 13 -2.75 7.61 17.60
N ALA A 14 -2.52 6.85 18.67
CA ALA A 14 -3.58 6.24 19.46
C ALA A 14 -4.38 7.29 20.25
N GLU A 15 -3.69 8.21 20.94
CA GLU A 15 -4.32 9.30 21.71
C GLU A 15 -5.18 10.22 20.83
N LEU A 16 -4.73 10.49 19.61
CA LEU A 16 -5.45 11.33 18.65
C LEU A 16 -6.43 10.55 17.77
N GLU A 17 -6.56 9.23 17.98
CA GLU A 17 -7.37 8.32 17.18
C GLU A 17 -7.11 8.44 15.66
N ARG A 18 -5.86 8.67 15.26
CA ARG A 18 -5.46 8.87 13.86
C ARG A 18 -4.99 7.57 13.22
N THR A 19 -5.20 7.47 11.91
CA THR A 19 -4.56 6.45 11.08
C THR A 19 -3.05 6.57 11.16
N CYS A 20 -2.37 5.46 11.44
CA CYS A 20 -0.91 5.40 11.45
C CYS A 20 -0.40 4.70 10.18
N VAL A 21 0.28 5.45 9.31
CA VAL A 21 0.95 4.90 8.12
C VAL A 21 2.35 4.44 8.50
N LEU A 22 2.60 3.14 8.38
CA LEU A 22 3.76 2.44 8.86
C LEU A 22 4.71 2.10 7.71
N HIS A 23 5.94 2.57 7.82
CA HIS A 23 7.05 2.14 6.97
C HIS A 23 7.89 1.07 7.67
N CYS A 24 8.14 -0.06 7.00
CA CYS A 24 9.02 -1.10 7.51
C CYS A 24 9.67 -1.90 6.38
N VAL A 25 11.00 -2.01 6.41
CA VAL A 25 11.80 -2.82 5.49
C VAL A 25 12.65 -3.76 6.31
N GLY A 26 12.57 -5.07 6.07
CA GLY A 26 13.43 -6.09 6.68
C GLY A 26 13.19 -6.42 8.17
N TYR A 27 12.38 -5.62 8.89
CA TYR A 27 12.19 -5.76 10.35
C TYR A 27 10.72 -6.01 10.77
N TYR A 28 9.93 -6.70 9.93
CA TYR A 28 8.50 -6.93 10.19
C TYR A 28 8.21 -7.69 11.50
N GLY A 29 9.08 -8.62 11.90
CA GLY A 29 8.95 -9.33 13.18
C GLY A 29 9.05 -8.36 14.36
N LYS A 30 10.03 -7.44 14.32
CA LYS A 30 10.19 -6.43 15.38
C LYS A 30 9.05 -5.43 15.40
N LEU A 31 8.55 -5.04 14.23
CA LEU A 31 7.35 -4.21 14.12
C LEU A 31 6.15 -4.89 14.78
N LEU A 32 5.90 -6.17 14.44
CA LEU A 32 4.78 -6.93 15.00
C LEU A 32 4.87 -7.07 16.52
N GLU A 33 6.06 -7.35 17.07
CA GLU A 33 6.28 -7.39 18.53
C GLU A 33 5.82 -6.10 19.20
N ILE A 34 6.24 -4.94 18.67
CA ILE A 34 5.88 -3.63 19.22
C ILE A 34 4.36 -3.41 19.12
N LEU A 35 3.74 -3.70 17.97
CA LEU A 35 2.30 -3.54 17.80
C LEU A 35 1.50 -4.45 18.74
N GLN A 36 1.93 -5.69 18.94
CA GLN A 36 1.29 -6.62 19.89
C GLN A 36 1.41 -6.16 21.35
N GLU A 37 2.49 -5.47 21.72
CA GLU A 37 2.61 -4.87 23.05
C GLU A 37 1.57 -3.75 23.23
N PHE A 38 1.38 -2.89 22.24
CA PHE A 38 0.35 -1.85 22.27
C PHE A 38 -1.08 -2.43 22.25
N ASP A 39 -1.29 -3.50 21.47
CA ASP A 39 -2.55 -4.23 21.35
C ASP A 39 -3.03 -4.75 22.71
N LYS A 40 -2.13 -5.42 23.45
CA LYS A 40 -2.41 -5.95 24.80
C LYS A 40 -2.86 -4.90 25.80
N HIS A 41 -2.52 -3.63 25.58
CA HIS A 41 -2.88 -2.51 26.44
C HIS A 41 -4.08 -1.71 25.90
N GLY A 42 -4.66 -2.09 24.76
CA GLY A 42 -5.73 -1.33 24.11
C GLY A 42 -5.28 0.06 23.66
N ARG A 43 -3.98 0.21 23.34
CA ARG A 43 -3.36 1.49 22.97
C ARG A 43 -2.96 1.54 21.49
N LEU A 44 -3.47 0.64 20.66
CA LEU A 44 -3.20 0.72 19.23
C LEU A 44 -3.96 1.91 18.60
N PRO A 45 -3.35 2.58 17.61
CA PRO A 45 -4.12 3.43 16.71
C PRO A 45 -5.26 2.63 16.08
N PRO A 46 -6.43 3.25 15.85
CA PRO A 46 -7.61 2.54 15.37
C PRO A 46 -7.42 1.97 13.96
N ILE A 47 -6.47 2.51 13.20
CA ILE A 47 -6.14 2.06 11.84
C ILE A 47 -4.63 2.07 11.66
N LEU A 48 -4.09 0.97 11.13
CA LEU A 48 -2.71 0.84 10.68
C LEU A 48 -2.68 0.60 9.17
N VAL A 49 -1.84 1.35 8.46
CA VAL A 49 -1.59 1.15 7.03
C VAL A 49 -0.12 0.76 6.86
N LEU A 50 0.16 -0.49 6.52
CA LEU A 50 1.51 -0.91 6.14
C LEU A 50 1.77 -0.45 4.70
N HIS A 51 2.46 0.67 4.58
CA HIS A 51 2.84 1.27 3.30
C HIS A 51 3.95 0.46 2.64
N SER A 52 3.89 0.36 1.31
CA SER A 52 4.84 -0.32 0.42
C SER A 52 5.18 -1.71 0.95
N TYR A 53 4.16 -2.49 1.31
CA TYR A 53 4.36 -3.74 2.03
C TYR A 53 5.06 -4.79 1.15
N SER A 54 6.18 -5.31 1.64
CA SER A 54 7.01 -6.31 0.95
C SER A 54 7.32 -7.55 1.80
N GLY A 55 6.64 -7.68 2.94
CA GLY A 55 6.74 -8.85 3.81
C GLY A 55 6.05 -10.08 3.23
N PRO A 56 6.29 -11.28 3.79
CA PRO A 56 5.64 -12.51 3.35
C PRO A 56 4.16 -12.58 3.81
N PRO A 57 3.33 -13.45 3.18
CA PRO A 57 1.93 -13.64 3.58
C PRO A 57 1.72 -14.06 5.04
N ASP A 58 2.65 -14.82 5.63
CA ASP A 58 2.58 -15.20 7.04
C ASP A 58 2.65 -13.99 7.99
N MET A 59 3.50 -13.01 7.64
CA MET A 59 3.59 -11.77 8.40
C MET A 59 2.32 -10.93 8.23
N MET A 60 1.80 -10.84 7.02
CA MET A 60 0.53 -10.15 6.71
C MET A 60 -0.62 -10.73 7.54
N ARG A 61 -0.79 -12.05 7.54
CA ARG A 61 -1.76 -12.75 8.40
C ARG A 61 -1.57 -12.44 9.88
N SER A 62 -0.33 -12.23 10.31
CA SER A 62 -0.03 -11.93 11.71
C SER A 62 -0.42 -10.52 12.11
N PHE A 63 -0.22 -9.52 11.23
CA PHE A 63 -0.73 -8.17 11.44
C PHE A 63 -2.27 -8.14 11.43
N LEU A 64 -2.92 -8.89 10.55
CA LEU A 64 -4.39 -9.00 10.49
C LEU A 64 -5.04 -9.61 11.75
N ARG A 65 -4.25 -10.24 12.64
CA ARG A 65 -4.73 -10.79 13.93
C ARG A 65 -4.65 -9.81 15.10
N LEU A 66 -4.07 -8.63 14.90
CA LEU A 66 -4.10 -7.57 15.92
C LEU A 66 -5.55 -7.20 16.22
N ARG A 67 -5.85 -6.95 17.50
CA ARG A 67 -7.20 -6.63 17.95
C ARG A 67 -7.38 -5.12 17.97
N ASP A 68 -8.64 -4.69 17.98
CA ASP A 68 -9.04 -3.29 18.17
C ASP A 68 -8.45 -2.27 17.16
N THR A 69 -7.89 -2.76 16.05
CA THR A 69 -7.36 -1.96 14.95
C THR A 69 -7.72 -2.56 13.61
N ARG A 70 -7.89 -1.71 12.59
CA ARG A 70 -8.00 -2.15 11.20
C ARG A 70 -6.64 -2.08 10.53
N VAL A 71 -6.23 -3.16 9.88
CA VAL A 71 -4.93 -3.22 9.20
C VAL A 71 -5.13 -3.25 7.69
N PHE A 72 -4.43 -2.37 7.00
CA PHE A 72 -4.36 -2.31 5.55
C PHE A 72 -2.93 -2.51 5.05
N PHE A 73 -2.79 -3.07 3.85
CA PHE A 73 -1.51 -3.23 3.15
C PHE A 73 -1.57 -2.46 1.84
N SER A 74 -0.69 -1.48 1.70
CA SER A 74 -0.56 -0.70 0.47
C SER A 74 0.53 -1.29 -0.40
N LEU A 75 0.19 -1.58 -1.66
CA LEU A 75 1.09 -2.16 -2.65
C LEU A 75 1.23 -1.23 -3.86
N ASN A 76 2.38 -1.24 -4.53
CA ASN A 76 2.61 -0.43 -5.73
C ASN A 76 2.90 -1.25 -6.98
N ALA A 77 2.83 -0.61 -8.14
CA ALA A 77 2.98 -1.24 -9.45
C ALA A 77 4.31 -2.00 -9.60
N LYS A 78 5.42 -1.43 -9.13
CA LYS A 78 6.73 -2.09 -9.19
C LYS A 78 6.76 -3.38 -8.37
N GLN A 79 6.17 -3.39 -7.18
CA GLN A 79 6.13 -4.60 -6.35
C GLN A 79 5.30 -5.72 -6.96
N LEU A 80 4.27 -5.39 -7.76
CA LEU A 80 3.39 -6.37 -8.40
C LEU A 80 3.94 -6.89 -9.73
N THR A 81 4.79 -6.11 -10.40
CA THR A 81 5.30 -6.43 -11.74
C THR A 81 6.75 -6.94 -11.74
N ASP A 82 7.56 -6.65 -10.70
CA ASP A 82 8.94 -7.14 -10.60
C ASP A 82 8.96 -8.66 -10.29
N PRO A 83 9.54 -9.51 -11.16
CA PRO A 83 9.57 -10.96 -10.98
C PRO A 83 10.36 -11.41 -9.73
N ARG A 84 11.17 -10.53 -9.13
CA ARG A 84 11.89 -10.79 -7.88
C ARG A 84 10.99 -10.63 -6.66
N MET A 85 9.90 -9.87 -6.76
CA MET A 85 9.00 -9.50 -5.66
C MET A 85 7.87 -10.53 -5.42
N LYS A 86 8.20 -11.82 -5.50
CA LYS A 86 7.25 -12.94 -5.39
C LYS A 86 6.42 -12.92 -4.11
N LYS A 87 7.00 -12.43 -3.01
CA LYS A 87 6.32 -12.31 -1.71
C LYS A 87 5.17 -11.30 -1.76
N THR A 88 5.39 -10.14 -2.41
CA THR A 88 4.36 -9.12 -2.53
C THR A 88 3.24 -9.57 -3.48
N VAL A 89 3.59 -10.24 -4.59
CA VAL A 89 2.59 -10.87 -5.47
C VAL A 89 1.73 -11.89 -4.71
N ALA A 90 2.35 -12.74 -3.89
CA ALA A 90 1.61 -13.68 -3.02
C ALA A 90 0.72 -12.95 -2.01
N CYS A 91 1.20 -11.87 -1.39
CA CYS A 91 0.37 -11.05 -0.49
C CYS A 91 -0.81 -10.40 -1.23
N CYS A 92 -0.58 -9.86 -2.42
CA CYS A 92 -1.64 -9.31 -3.27
C CYS A 92 -2.70 -10.37 -3.58
N LYS A 93 -2.31 -11.63 -3.79
CA LYS A 93 -3.24 -12.74 -4.03
C LYS A 93 -3.98 -13.20 -2.77
N GLU A 94 -3.30 -13.30 -1.64
CA GLU A 94 -3.82 -13.91 -0.42
C GLU A 94 -4.50 -12.92 0.54
N SER A 95 -4.25 -11.61 0.40
CA SER A 95 -4.87 -10.60 1.27
C SER A 95 -6.40 -10.64 1.15
N PRO A 96 -7.14 -10.43 2.25
CA PRO A 96 -8.54 -10.05 2.17
C PRO A 96 -8.69 -8.80 1.32
N LEU A 97 -9.71 -8.74 0.48
CA LEU A 97 -9.90 -7.61 -0.45
C LEU A 97 -10.13 -6.30 0.31
N GLU A 98 -10.81 -6.36 1.45
CA GLU A 98 -11.09 -5.26 2.37
C GLU A 98 -9.87 -4.71 3.12
N ALA A 99 -8.70 -5.37 3.00
CA ALA A 99 -7.45 -4.95 3.62
C ALA A 99 -6.42 -4.43 2.59
N LEU A 100 -6.75 -4.43 1.29
CA LEU A 100 -5.85 -3.99 0.23
C LEU A 100 -5.99 -2.50 -0.07
N LEU A 101 -4.85 -1.84 -0.23
CA LEU A 101 -4.70 -0.50 -0.77
C LEU A 101 -3.68 -0.54 -1.92
N PHE A 102 -3.78 0.44 -2.81
CA PHE A 102 -2.79 0.63 -3.88
C PHE A 102 -2.26 2.06 -3.87
N GLU A 103 -0.97 2.18 -4.11
CA GLU A 103 -0.25 3.45 -4.14
C GLU A 103 0.81 3.42 -5.24
N THR A 104 1.50 4.55 -5.44
CA THR A 104 2.61 4.63 -6.38
C THR A 104 3.96 4.73 -5.69
N ASP A 105 4.00 5.36 -4.51
CA ASP A 105 5.25 5.77 -3.85
C ASP A 105 6.08 6.72 -4.75
N ALA A 106 5.39 7.45 -5.64
CA ALA A 106 6.00 8.43 -6.53
C ALA A 106 6.66 9.58 -5.75
N PRO A 107 7.82 10.10 -6.20
CA PRO A 107 8.47 9.86 -7.49
C PRO A 107 9.33 8.57 -7.56
N ASP A 108 9.45 7.84 -6.45
CA ASP A 108 10.19 6.60 -6.33
C ASP A 108 9.37 5.38 -6.78
N GLN A 109 9.96 4.18 -6.68
CA GLN A 109 9.32 2.90 -7.01
C GLN A 109 8.73 2.83 -8.44
N ALA A 110 9.37 3.50 -9.40
CA ALA A 110 8.97 3.38 -10.80
C ALA A 110 8.95 1.91 -11.25
N PRO A 111 7.85 1.42 -11.84
CA PRO A 111 7.83 0.12 -12.52
C PRO A 111 8.75 0.15 -13.75
N SER A 112 8.98 -1.00 -14.40
CA SER A 112 9.71 -0.96 -15.68
C SER A 112 8.86 -0.29 -16.76
N ALA A 113 9.53 0.39 -17.69
CA ALA A 113 8.88 1.04 -18.84
C ALA A 113 8.02 0.04 -19.64
N GLU A 114 8.50 -1.20 -19.82
CA GLU A 114 7.76 -2.26 -20.53
C GLU A 114 6.36 -2.52 -19.94
N TYR A 115 6.19 -2.46 -18.62
CA TYR A 115 4.87 -2.62 -18.00
C TYR A 115 4.02 -1.35 -18.09
N ALA A 116 4.64 -0.17 -18.03
CA ALA A 116 3.93 1.10 -18.19
C ALA A 116 3.39 1.27 -19.63
N GLU A 117 4.16 0.91 -20.65
CA GLU A 117 3.76 0.96 -22.07
C GLU A 117 2.50 0.11 -22.34
N LYS A 118 2.36 -1.06 -21.69
CA LYS A 118 1.17 -1.92 -21.82
C LYS A 118 -0.12 -1.24 -21.36
N VAL A 119 -0.03 -0.24 -20.49
CA VAL A 119 -1.18 0.46 -19.89
C VAL A 119 -1.45 1.80 -20.58
N PHE A 120 -0.40 2.48 -21.01
CA PHE A 120 -0.46 3.85 -21.53
C PHE A 120 -0.23 3.96 -23.04
N ASP A 121 -0.22 2.83 -23.77
CA ASP A 121 -0.01 2.68 -25.21
C ASP A 121 0.06 4.01 -25.99
N CYS A 122 1.29 4.44 -26.25
CA CYS A 122 1.66 5.78 -26.74
C CYS A 122 1.14 6.10 -28.16
N GLY A 123 0.34 5.23 -28.78
CA GLY A 123 -0.27 5.46 -30.09
C GLY A 123 -1.50 6.37 -30.08
N VAL A 124 -2.04 6.73 -28.90
CA VAL A 124 -3.31 7.47 -28.75
C VAL A 124 -3.20 8.71 -27.85
N LEU A 125 -2.16 8.81 -27.02
CA LEU A 125 -1.97 9.96 -26.12
C LEU A 125 -1.12 11.04 -26.80
N ASP A 126 -1.53 12.31 -26.66
CA ASP A 126 -0.68 13.44 -27.04
C ASP A 126 0.61 13.41 -26.19
N ALA A 127 1.72 13.93 -26.72
CA ALA A 127 3.03 13.92 -26.03
C ALA A 127 3.01 14.55 -24.62
N VAL A 128 1.98 15.34 -24.30
CA VAL A 128 1.75 15.97 -22.99
C VAL A 128 1.16 15.00 -21.96
N ASP A 129 0.43 13.98 -22.41
CA ASP A 129 -0.23 12.99 -21.54
C ASP A 129 0.60 11.71 -21.34
N THR A 130 1.74 11.60 -22.02
CA THR A 130 2.69 10.50 -21.85
C THR A 130 3.36 10.58 -20.47
N PRO A 131 3.25 9.53 -19.63
CA PRO A 131 3.90 9.52 -18.31
C PRO A 131 5.41 9.76 -18.37
N LEU A 132 5.96 10.46 -17.38
CA LEU A 132 7.38 10.82 -17.26
C LEU A 132 8.31 9.60 -17.37
N LEU A 133 7.90 8.46 -16.82
CA LEU A 133 8.64 7.19 -16.90
C LEU A 133 8.95 6.76 -18.34
N LEU A 134 8.09 7.15 -19.29
CA LEU A 134 8.18 6.81 -20.72
C LEU A 134 8.85 7.90 -21.55
N GLN A 135 9.26 9.03 -20.94
CA GLN A 135 9.95 10.12 -21.60
C GLN A 135 11.47 9.93 -21.47
N GLU A 136 12.23 10.24 -22.54
CA GLU A 136 13.69 10.03 -22.60
C GLU A 136 14.45 10.77 -21.49
N ASP A 137 14.02 11.98 -21.14
CA ASP A 137 14.70 12.84 -20.15
C ASP A 137 14.32 12.51 -18.68
N SER A 138 13.32 11.66 -18.46
CA SER A 138 12.74 11.37 -17.13
C SER A 138 12.65 9.88 -16.82
N THR A 139 13.47 9.06 -17.48
CA THR A 139 13.52 7.62 -17.25
C THR A 139 13.72 7.31 -15.76
N GLY A 140 12.82 6.51 -15.20
CA GLY A 140 12.86 6.09 -13.79
C GLY A 140 12.13 7.01 -12.81
N VAL A 141 11.51 8.10 -13.27
CA VAL A 141 10.61 8.92 -12.45
C VAL A 141 9.21 8.30 -12.46
N ASN A 142 8.68 8.02 -11.27
CA ASN A 142 7.32 7.51 -11.11
C ASN A 142 6.31 8.65 -10.93
N GLU A 143 5.03 8.37 -11.17
CA GLU A 143 3.94 9.34 -11.07
C GLU A 143 2.67 8.73 -10.46
N PRO A 144 1.77 9.55 -9.88
CA PRO A 144 0.50 9.07 -9.34
C PRO A 144 -0.35 8.27 -10.34
N VAL A 145 -0.23 8.54 -11.64
CA VAL A 145 -0.99 7.83 -12.69
C VAL A 145 -0.67 6.33 -12.73
N MET A 146 0.50 5.91 -12.24
CA MET A 146 0.93 4.50 -12.20
C MET A 146 0.11 3.63 -11.25
N VAL A 147 -0.78 4.21 -10.45
CA VAL A 147 -1.77 3.43 -9.68
C VAL A 147 -2.67 2.60 -10.61
N LYS A 148 -2.89 3.04 -11.85
CA LYS A 148 -3.63 2.27 -12.88
C LYS A 148 -2.96 0.92 -13.17
N LEU A 149 -1.63 0.92 -13.30
CA LEU A 149 -0.87 -0.32 -13.52
C LEU A 149 -0.90 -1.22 -12.27
N ALA A 150 -0.88 -0.65 -11.07
CA ALA A 150 -1.03 -1.45 -9.83
C ALA A 150 -2.40 -2.16 -9.78
N LEU A 151 -3.48 -1.46 -10.12
CA LEU A 151 -4.84 -2.01 -10.19
C LEU A 151 -4.99 -3.10 -11.26
N LEU A 152 -4.42 -2.87 -12.46
CA LEU A 152 -4.42 -3.87 -13.54
C LEU A 152 -3.67 -5.14 -13.12
N SER A 153 -2.45 -4.97 -12.59
CA SER A 153 -1.64 -6.09 -12.11
C SER A 153 -2.36 -6.89 -11.02
N ALA A 154 -3.00 -6.20 -10.07
CA ALA A 154 -3.75 -6.84 -9.00
C ALA A 154 -5.02 -7.58 -9.49
N THR A 155 -5.70 -7.05 -10.50
CA THR A 155 -6.84 -7.71 -11.17
C THR A 155 -6.40 -9.07 -11.73
N GLU A 156 -5.28 -9.09 -12.46
CA GLU A 156 -4.70 -10.32 -13.03
C GLU A 156 -4.24 -11.30 -11.95
N ILE A 157 -3.53 -10.82 -10.92
CA ILE A 157 -3.00 -11.64 -9.83
C ILE A 157 -4.13 -12.33 -9.04
N ARG A 158 -5.24 -11.61 -8.82
CA ARG A 158 -6.37 -12.10 -8.01
C ARG A 158 -7.46 -12.81 -8.82
N GLY A 159 -7.52 -12.61 -10.13
CA GLY A 159 -8.61 -13.11 -10.97
C GLY A 159 -9.97 -12.48 -10.63
N VAL A 160 -9.97 -11.24 -10.14
CA VAL A 160 -11.16 -10.47 -9.78
C VAL A 160 -11.42 -9.42 -10.85
N GLY A 161 -12.67 -9.02 -11.10
CA GLY A 161 -12.98 -7.99 -12.09
C GLY A 161 -12.46 -6.61 -11.69
N MET A 162 -11.99 -5.82 -12.67
CA MET A 162 -11.43 -4.48 -12.43
C MET A 162 -12.39 -3.57 -11.65
N ASN A 163 -13.67 -3.53 -12.05
CA ASN A 163 -14.66 -2.68 -11.38
C ASN A 163 -14.89 -3.07 -9.91
N GLU A 164 -14.87 -4.37 -9.61
CA GLU A 164 -15.01 -4.88 -8.25
C GLU A 164 -13.78 -4.49 -7.41
N LEU A 165 -12.58 -4.70 -7.94
CA LEU A 165 -11.34 -4.34 -7.27
C LEU A 165 -11.25 -2.83 -6.99
N VAL A 166 -11.53 -1.99 -7.99
CA VAL A 166 -11.49 -0.53 -7.86
C VAL A 166 -12.50 -0.05 -6.83
N ALA A 167 -13.74 -0.53 -6.88
CA ALA A 167 -14.78 -0.14 -5.94
C ALA A 167 -14.39 -0.52 -4.50
N ALA A 168 -13.86 -1.74 -4.30
CA ALA A 168 -13.41 -2.21 -2.99
C ALA A 168 -12.23 -1.39 -2.46
N VAL A 169 -11.18 -1.19 -3.27
CA VAL A 169 -10.00 -0.40 -2.87
C VAL A 169 -10.37 1.04 -2.58
N TYR A 170 -11.25 1.66 -3.39
CA TYR A 170 -11.71 3.02 -3.13
C TYR A 170 -12.45 3.11 -1.79
N GLN A 171 -13.31 2.14 -1.48
CA GLN A 171 -13.97 2.07 -0.18
C GLN A 171 -12.97 1.84 0.96
N ASN A 172 -11.95 1.00 0.74
CA ASN A 172 -10.87 0.78 1.71
C ASN A 172 -10.11 2.08 1.97
N CYS A 173 -9.79 2.89 0.94
CA CYS A 173 -9.12 4.18 1.11
C CYS A 173 -9.94 5.13 2.00
N LYS A 174 -11.25 5.25 1.75
CA LYS A 174 -12.13 6.11 2.56
C LYS A 174 -12.15 5.69 4.02
N VAL A 175 -12.16 4.39 4.28
CA VAL A 175 -12.05 3.86 5.63
C VAL A 175 -10.66 4.11 6.23
N ALA A 176 -9.61 3.71 5.51
CA ALA A 176 -8.24 3.72 5.98
C ALA A 176 -7.79 5.14 6.34
N PHE A 177 -8.18 6.13 5.55
CA PHE A 177 -7.81 7.54 5.75
C PHE A 177 -8.94 8.39 6.34
N ARG A 178 -10.07 7.75 6.69
CA ARG A 178 -11.24 8.41 7.30
C ARG A 178 -11.69 9.67 6.55
N ILE A 179 -11.74 9.58 5.22
CA ILE A 179 -11.98 10.71 4.31
C ILE A 179 -13.35 11.36 4.56
N ASP A 180 -14.35 10.57 5.00
CA ASP A 180 -15.71 11.03 5.25
C ASP A 180 -16.00 11.30 6.75
N ASP A 181 -14.99 11.25 7.63
CA ASP A 181 -15.17 11.41 9.07
C ASP A 181 -15.18 12.89 9.48
N ALA A 182 -16.39 13.44 9.65
CA ALA A 182 -16.61 14.83 10.05
C ALA A 182 -16.01 15.20 11.42
N LYS A 183 -15.57 14.24 12.24
CA LYS A 183 -14.89 14.51 13.52
C LYS A 183 -13.42 14.91 13.34
N LEU A 184 -12.87 14.72 12.14
CA LEU A 184 -11.45 14.92 11.85
C LEU A 184 -11.15 16.15 10.99
N SER A 185 -12.20 16.85 10.50
CA SER A 185 -12.16 18.07 9.69
C SER A 185 -12.07 19.36 10.51
#